data_AF-A0A496WZL0-F1
#
_entry.id   AF-A0A496WZL0-F1
#
_cell.length_a   1.000
_cell.length_b   1.000
_cell.length_c   1.000
_cell.angle_alpha   90.00
_cell.angle_beta   90.00
_cell.angle_gamma   90.00
#
_symmetry.space_group_name_H-M   'P 1'
#
loop_
_entity.id
_entity.type
_entity.pdbx_description
1 polymer ?
#
loop_
_entity_poly.entity_id
_entity_poly.type
_entity_poly.pdbx_seq_one_letter_code
_entity_poly.pdbx_strand_id
1 'polypeptide(L)'
;MYTMENYFWGVVAYVLGVFMFMPLLWWVTRIIPWHPVKAFLRILVMAILLTPAFPYPGMTYIAPAWAVSLFEMVKPQTENGVWRGIRPIGFFFVAVYLLDLCLWLLLRKRTRRRKSKRVPAAGQPQNASS
;
A
#
# COMPACT_ATOMS: atom_id res chain seq x y z
N MET A 1 33.96 7.10 -9.01
CA MET A 1 32.93 8.11 -8.64
C MET A 1 31.56 7.56 -8.97
N TYR A 2 30.53 7.84 -8.17
CA TYR A 2 29.15 7.48 -8.51
C TYR A 2 28.67 8.42 -9.62
N THR A 3 28.30 7.88 -10.78
CA THR A 3 27.88 8.65 -11.95
C THR A 3 26.35 8.66 -12.07
N MET A 4 25.80 9.62 -12.82
CA MET A 4 24.36 9.65 -13.16
C MET A 4 23.90 8.38 -13.87
N GLU A 5 24.77 7.77 -14.67
CA GLU A 5 24.49 6.51 -15.35
C GLU A 5 24.33 5.34 -14.39
N ASN A 6 25.23 5.21 -13.41
CA ASN A 6 25.13 4.17 -12.38
C ASN A 6 23.87 4.34 -11.53
N TYR A 7 23.47 5.59 -11.25
CA TYR A 7 22.20 5.90 -10.60
C TYR A 7 21.00 5.44 -11.43
N PHE A 8 20.99 5.77 -12.72
CA PHE A 8 19.90 5.39 -13.62
C PHE A 8 19.72 3.87 -13.67
N TRP A 9 20.80 3.12 -13.88
CA TRP A 9 20.75 1.66 -13.88
C TRP A 9 20.35 1.06 -12.52
N GLY A 10 20.76 1.69 -11.42
CA GLY A 10 20.30 1.34 -10.08
C GLY A 10 18.79 1.48 -9.93
N VAL A 11 18.22 2.59 -10.39
CA VAL A 11 16.76 2.83 -10.37
C VAL A 11 16.04 1.84 -11.30
N VAL A 12 16.57 1.56 -12.48
CA VAL A 12 15.99 0.58 -13.42
C VAL A 12 15.95 -0.81 -12.81
N ALA A 13 17.08 -1.29 -12.29
CA ALA A 13 17.17 -2.59 -11.62
C ALA A 13 16.22 -2.67 -10.41
N TYR A 14 16.11 -1.57 -9.67
CA TYR A 14 15.19 -1.46 -8.54
C TYR A 14 13.73 -1.63 -8.96
N VAL A 15 13.27 -0.83 -9.93
CA VAL A 15 11.89 -0.87 -10.44
C VAL A 15 11.57 -2.25 -11.00
N LEU A 16 12.51 -2.85 -11.76
CA LEU A 16 12.36 -4.19 -12.30
C LEU A 16 12.24 -5.25 -11.17
N GLY A 17 13.03 -5.12 -10.11
CA GLY A 17 12.91 -5.94 -8.91
C GLY A 17 11.53 -5.83 -8.26
N VAL A 18 11.03 -4.60 -8.05
CA VAL A 18 9.68 -4.38 -7.50
C VAL A 18 8.60 -5.02 -8.37
N PHE A 19 8.70 -4.89 -9.70
CA PHE A 19 7.79 -5.56 -10.63
C PHE A 19 7.84 -7.09 -10.53
N MET A 20 9.02 -7.68 -10.31
CA MET A 20 9.16 -9.12 -10.07
C MET A 20 8.51 -9.58 -8.74
N PHE A 21 8.53 -8.74 -7.70
CA PHE A 21 7.88 -9.05 -6.42
C PHE A 21 6.35 -8.91 -6.47
N MET A 22 5.82 -8.08 -7.39
CA MET A 22 4.39 -7.83 -7.54
C MET A 22 3.53 -9.11 -7.72
N PRO A 23 3.84 -10.04 -8.65
CA PRO A 23 3.07 -11.28 -8.82
C PRO A 23 3.20 -12.20 -7.61
N LEU A 24 4.37 -12.24 -6.96
CA LEU A 24 4.57 -13.05 -5.74
C LEU A 24 3.67 -12.55 -4.61
N LEU A 25 3.64 -11.23 -4.39
CA LEU A 25 2.76 -10.60 -3.42
C LEU A 25 1.29 -10.89 -3.72
N TRP A 26 0.91 -10.85 -5.00
CA TRP A 26 -0.44 -11.16 -5.43
C TRP A 26 -0.80 -12.62 -5.17
N TRP A 27 0.12 -13.54 -5.39
CA TRP A 27 -0.04 -14.97 -5.15
C TRP A 27 -0.20 -15.28 -3.65
N VAL A 28 0.69 -14.75 -2.80
CA VAL A 28 0.62 -14.91 -1.33
C VAL A 28 -0.69 -14.35 -0.78
N THR A 29 -1.10 -13.16 -1.24
CA THR A 29 -2.33 -12.50 -0.77
C THR A 29 -3.62 -13.11 -1.35
N ARG A 30 -3.51 -14.09 -2.25
CA ARG A 30 -4.67 -14.80 -2.82
C ARG A 30 -5.33 -15.72 -1.79
N ILE A 31 -4.57 -16.24 -0.83
CA ILE A 31 -5.07 -17.19 0.19
C ILE A 31 -5.96 -16.52 1.25
N ILE A 32 -5.90 -15.19 1.37
CA ILE A 32 -6.58 -14.44 2.43
C ILE A 32 -7.98 -14.02 1.95
N PRO A 33 -9.07 -14.51 2.58
CA PRO A 33 -10.45 -14.17 2.18
C PRO A 33 -10.91 -12.79 2.66
N TRP A 34 -10.27 -12.22 3.68
CA TRP A 34 -10.65 -10.92 4.26
C TRP A 34 -10.02 -9.75 3.51
N HIS A 35 -10.86 -8.95 2.85
CA HIS A 35 -10.46 -7.74 2.14
C HIS A 35 -9.57 -6.76 2.95
N PRO A 36 -9.90 -6.37 4.21
CA PRO A 36 -9.10 -5.38 4.91
C PRO A 36 -7.70 -5.89 5.28
N VAL A 37 -7.55 -7.17 5.59
CA VAL A 37 -6.26 -7.81 5.90
C VAL A 37 -5.43 -7.95 4.63
N LYS A 38 -6.07 -8.36 3.54
CA LYS A 38 -5.46 -8.46 2.22
C LYS A 38 -4.95 -7.10 1.72
N ALA A 39 -5.76 -6.05 1.86
CA ALA A 39 -5.38 -4.69 1.50
C ALA A 39 -4.24 -4.18 2.39
N PHE A 40 -4.31 -4.42 3.70
CA PHE A 40 -3.25 -4.08 4.66
C PHE A 40 -1.90 -4.64 4.22
N LEU A 41 -1.81 -5.95 3.95
CA LEU A 41 -0.55 -6.58 3.59
C LEU A 41 0.00 -6.06 2.25
N ARG A 42 -0.88 -5.87 1.26
CA ARG A 42 -0.48 -5.34 -0.06
C ARG A 42 0.05 -3.92 0.05
N ILE A 43 -0.68 -3.06 0.74
CA ILE A 43 -0.31 -1.65 0.92
C ILE A 43 0.95 -1.53 1.77
N LEU A 44 1.13 -2.39 2.78
CA LEU A 44 2.35 -2.42 3.59
C LEU A 44 3.58 -2.73 2.74
N VAL A 45 3.53 -3.80 1.95
CA VAL A 45 4.66 -4.18 1.07
C VAL A 45 4.92 -3.11 0.02
N MET A 46 3.86 -2.55 -0.58
CA MET A 46 4.01 -1.45 -1.53
C MET A 46 4.59 -0.20 -0.89
N ALA A 47 4.17 0.17 0.31
CA ALA A 47 4.70 1.32 1.02
C ALA A 47 6.17 1.12 1.39
N ILE A 48 6.56 -0.07 1.85
CA ILE A 48 7.96 -0.37 2.16
C ILE A 48 8.82 -0.25 0.91
N LEU A 49 8.40 -0.87 -0.20
CA LEU A 49 9.17 -0.85 -1.44
C LEU A 49 9.14 0.55 -2.09
N LEU A 50 7.97 1.04 -2.48
CA LEU A 50 7.88 2.18 -3.39
C LEU A 50 8.13 3.54 -2.75
N THR A 51 8.23 3.66 -1.43
CA THR A 51 8.44 4.97 -0.80
C THR A 51 9.86 5.48 -1.06
N PRO A 52 10.04 6.62 -1.76
CA PRO A 52 11.35 7.24 -1.91
C PRO A 52 11.71 8.06 -0.66
N ALA A 53 13.00 8.16 -0.36
CA ALA A 53 13.57 9.05 0.64
C ALA A 53 14.92 9.60 0.17
N PHE A 54 15.27 10.79 0.65
CA PHE A 54 16.58 11.36 0.44
C PHE A 54 17.57 10.76 1.45
N PRO A 55 18.67 10.12 1.00
CA PRO A 55 19.63 9.49 1.88
C PRO A 55 20.49 10.50 2.64
N TYR A 56 20.73 11.69 2.09
CA TYR A 56 21.51 12.74 2.76
C TYR A 56 20.94 14.12 2.45
N PRO A 57 21.01 15.08 3.39
CA PRO A 57 20.64 16.47 3.12
C PRO A 57 21.54 17.04 2.02
N GLY A 58 20.96 17.78 1.06
CA GLY A 58 21.70 18.40 -0.04
C GLY A 58 21.99 17.52 -1.25
N MET A 59 21.60 16.23 -1.21
CA MET A 59 21.67 15.35 -2.37
C MET A 59 20.37 15.40 -3.18
N THR A 60 20.48 15.41 -4.51
CA THR A 60 19.32 15.34 -5.42
C THR A 60 18.90 13.90 -5.77
N TYR A 61 19.70 12.92 -5.36
CA TYR A 61 19.42 11.50 -5.57
C TYR A 61 18.41 10.97 -4.55
N ILE A 62 17.40 10.27 -5.04
CA ILE A 62 16.41 9.59 -4.21
C ILE A 62 16.73 8.10 -4.16
N ALA A 63 16.60 7.52 -2.96
CA ALA A 63 16.76 6.09 -2.75
C ALA A 63 15.47 5.55 -2.10
N PRO A 64 15.16 4.26 -2.24
CA PRO A 64 14.02 3.71 -1.54
C PRO A 64 14.24 3.78 -0.03
N ALA A 65 13.24 4.26 0.71
CA ALA A 65 13.33 4.60 2.12
C ALA A 65 13.70 3.39 3.00
N TRP A 66 13.28 2.19 2.60
CA TRP A 66 13.67 0.95 3.29
C TRP A 66 15.17 0.69 3.16
N ALA A 67 15.76 0.95 2.00
CA ALA A 67 17.20 0.76 1.77
C ALA A 67 18.02 1.82 2.50
N VAL A 68 17.55 3.07 2.55
CA VAL A 68 18.16 4.14 3.36
C VAL A 68 18.17 3.75 4.83
N SER A 69 17.04 3.26 5.36
CA SER A 69 16.91 2.83 6.75
C SER A 69 17.81 1.63 7.05
N LEU A 70 17.86 0.65 6.16
CA LEU A 70 18.70 -0.55 6.31
C LEU A 70 20.20 -0.19 6.26
N PHE A 71 20.59 0.72 5.38
CA PHE A 71 21.98 1.16 5.28
C PHE A 71 22.40 1.93 6.54
N GLU A 72 21.57 2.83 7.04
CA GLU A 72 21.79 3.53 8.32
C GLU A 72 21.81 2.56 9.52
N MET A 73 21.08 1.45 9.45
CA MET A 73 21.15 0.41 10.50
C MET A 73 22.49 -0.34 10.50
N VAL A 74 23.02 -0.66 9.32
CA VAL A 74 24.31 -1.38 9.17
C VAL A 74 25.51 -0.45 9.38
N LYS A 75 25.40 0.79 8.89
CA LYS A 75 26.41 1.83 9.02
C LYS A 75 25.76 3.10 9.54
N PRO A 76 25.58 3.24 10.87
CA PRO A 76 25.02 4.44 11.45
C PRO A 76 25.90 5.63 11.10
N GLN A 77 25.37 6.57 10.31
CA GLN A 77 26.05 7.83 10.00
C GLN A 77 25.46 8.99 10.82
N THR A 78 24.23 8.83 11.30
CA THR A 78 23.52 9.82 12.11
C THR A 78 22.77 9.14 13.25
N GLU A 79 22.66 9.78 14.42
CA GLU A 79 21.98 9.20 15.61
C GLU A 79 20.54 8.75 15.33
N ASN A 80 19.85 9.39 14.38
CA ASN A 80 18.45 9.12 14.04
C ASN A 80 18.23 8.76 12.56
N GLY A 81 19.26 8.27 11.87
CA GLY A 81 19.23 8.01 10.43
C GLY A 81 18.15 7.02 10.00
N VAL A 82 17.88 6.01 10.83
CA VAL A 82 16.85 4.99 10.57
C VAL A 82 15.45 5.59 10.54
N TRP A 83 15.12 6.50 11.47
CA TRP A 83 13.81 7.15 11.55
C TRP A 83 13.49 8.00 10.33
N ARG A 84 14.51 8.54 9.67
CA ARG A 84 14.35 9.35 8.46
C ARG A 84 13.78 8.54 7.30
N GLY A 85 14.11 7.26 7.18
CA GLY A 85 13.52 6.38 6.17
C GLY A 85 12.21 5.73 6.61
N ILE A 86 12.02 5.44 7.91
CA ILE A 86 10.78 4.82 8.39
C ILE A 86 9.58 5.78 8.36
N ARG A 87 9.76 7.06 8.72
CA ARG A 87 8.69 8.07 8.74
C ARG A 87 7.91 8.19 7.42
N PRO A 88 8.55 8.38 6.25
CA PRO A 88 7.82 8.48 4.99
C PRO A 88 7.10 7.18 4.63
N ILE A 89 7.67 6.02 4.96
CA ILE A 89 7.01 4.71 4.73
C ILE A 89 5.70 4.64 5.54
N GLY A 90 5.76 4.98 6.83
CA GLY A 90 4.60 4.99 7.71
C GLY A 90 3.52 5.97 7.24
N PHE A 91 3.90 7.18 6.82
CA PHE A 91 2.96 8.17 6.30
C PHE A 91 2.25 7.68 5.04
N PHE A 92 3.01 7.19 4.06
CA PHE A 92 2.46 6.68 2.81
C PHE A 92 1.55 5.48 3.03
N PHE A 93 1.98 4.55 3.90
CA PHE A 93 1.19 3.40 4.30
C PHE A 93 -0.16 3.82 4.88
N VAL A 94 -0.18 4.69 5.90
CA VAL A 94 -1.40 5.13 6.57
C VAL A 94 -2.33 5.87 5.60
N ALA A 95 -1.78 6.79 4.79
CA ALA A 95 -2.57 7.57 3.84
C ALA A 95 -3.29 6.66 2.82
N VAL A 96 -2.56 5.73 2.20
CA VAL A 96 -3.12 4.81 1.19
C VAL A 96 -4.07 3.81 1.83
N TYR A 97 -3.75 3.28 3.02
CA TYR A 97 -4.60 2.34 3.73
C TYR A 97 -5.94 2.96 4.15
N LEU A 98 -5.93 4.18 4.67
CA LEU A 98 -7.15 4.90 5.03
C LEU A 98 -8.01 5.21 3.80
N LEU A 99 -7.39 5.57 2.67
CA LEU A 99 -8.11 5.77 1.41
C LEU A 99 -8.77 4.48 0.92
N ASP A 100 -8.05 3.35 0.90
CA ASP A 100 -8.60 2.05 0.53
C ASP A 100 -9.77 1.65 1.44
N LEU A 101 -9.61 1.82 2.75
CA LEU A 101 -10.66 1.51 3.72
C LEU A 101 -11.89 2.41 3.53
N CYS A 102 -11.69 3.71 3.30
CA CYS A 102 -12.76 4.65 3.03
C CYS A 102 -13.54 4.27 1.76
N LEU A 103 -12.84 3.98 0.67
CA LEU A 103 -13.43 3.52 -0.59
C LEU A 103 -14.21 2.22 -0.39
N TRP A 104 -13.63 1.24 0.29
CA TRP A 104 -14.28 -0.03 0.58
C TRP A 104 -15.58 0.15 1.39
N LEU A 105 -15.56 0.98 2.44
CA LEU A 105 -16.73 1.28 3.25
C LEU A 105 -17.82 2.02 2.46
N LEU A 106 -17.44 2.98 1.63
CA LEU A 106 -18.38 3.72 0.76
C LEU A 106 -19.03 2.80 -0.27
N LEU A 107 -18.25 1.93 -0.92
CA LEU A 107 -18.75 0.97 -1.90
C LEU A 107 -19.65 -0.09 -1.26
N ARG A 108 -19.30 -0.57 -0.06
CA ARG A 108 -20.14 -1.51 0.72
C ARG A 108 -21.47 -0.88 1.14
N LYS A 109 -21.46 0.40 1.54
CA LYS A 109 -22.69 1.16 1.84
C LYS A 109 -23.58 1.33 0.59
N ARG A 110 -22.99 1.60 -0.59
CA ARG A 110 -23.73 1.74 -1.86
C ARG A 110 -24.39 0.43 -2.29
N THR A 111 -23.70 -0.70 -2.18
CA THR A 111 -24.28 -2.02 -2.54
C THR A 111 -25.42 -2.42 -1.60
N ARG A 112 -25.29 -2.15 -0.29
CA ARG A 112 -26.36 -2.44 0.68
C ARG A 112 -27.62 -1.59 0.43
N ARG A 113 -27.47 -0.29 0.13
CA ARG A 113 -28.58 0.60 -0.25
C ARG A 113 -29.27 0.17 -1.56
N ARG A 114 -28.51 -0.28 -2.57
CA ARG A 114 -29.09 -0.83 -3.82
C ARG A 114 -29.89 -2.10 -3.59
N LYS A 115 -29.43 -2.99 -2.70
CA LYS A 115 -30.15 -4.23 -2.37
C LYS A 115 -31.46 -3.95 -1.62
N SER A 116 -31.46 -2.98 -0.70
CA SER A 116 -32.66 -2.54 0.02
C SER A 116 -33.69 -1.86 -0.91
N LYS A 117 -33.26 -1.07 -1.90
CA LYS A 117 -34.19 -0.48 -2.89
C LYS A 117 -34.77 -1.48 -3.90
N ARG A 118 -34.13 -2.64 -4.12
CA ARG A 118 -34.64 -3.71 -5.01
C ARG A 118 -35.63 -4.65 -4.34
N VAL A 119 -35.85 -4.53 -3.03
CA VAL A 119 -36.92 -5.23 -2.31
C VAL A 119 -37.98 -4.23 -1.83
N PRO A 120 -38.89 -3.78 -2.70
CA PRO A 120 -40.19 -3.29 -2.25
C PRO A 120 -41.32 -4.24 -2.68
N ALA A 121 -42.11 -4.68 -1.70
CA ALA A 121 -43.52 -5.07 -1.81
C ALA A 121 -43.92 -6.25 -2.72
N ALA A 122 -43.45 -7.48 -2.46
CA ALA A 122 -44.05 -8.70 -3.02
C ALA A 122 -44.36 -9.76 -1.95
N GLY A 123 -44.93 -9.32 -0.83
CA GLY A 123 -45.22 -10.20 0.31
C GLY A 123 -46.30 -9.66 1.23
N GLN A 124 -47.44 -9.24 0.69
CA GLN A 124 -48.69 -9.31 1.45
C GLN A 124 -49.42 -10.57 0.99
N PRO A 125 -49.54 -11.62 1.83
CA PRO A 125 -50.50 -12.66 1.58
C PRO A 125 -51.90 -12.06 1.76
N GLN A 126 -52.64 -11.88 0.67
CA GLN A 126 -54.08 -11.66 0.71
C GLN A 126 -54.73 -12.97 1.19
N ASN A 127 -54.79 -13.13 2.52
CA ASN A 127 -55.62 -14.14 3.19
C ASN A 127 -56.54 -13.41 4.18
N ALA A 128 -57.68 -12.98 3.67
CA ALA A 128 -58.94 -12.67 4.37
C ALA A 128 -59.92 -12.35 3.23
N SER A 129 -61.09 -12.95 3.08
CA SER A 129 -61.93 -13.79 3.93
C SER A 129 -63.04 -14.32 3.02
N SER A 130 -63.59 -15.47 3.40
CA SER A 130 -64.74 -16.17 2.85
C SER A 130 -65.98 -15.30 2.61
#